data_AF-A0A190W776-F1
#
_entry.id   AF-A0A190W776-F1
#
_cell.length_a   1.000
_cell.length_b   1.000
_cell.length_c   1.000
_cell.angle_alpha   90.00
_cell.angle_beta   90.00
_cell.angle_gamma   90.00
#
_symmetry.space_group_name_H-M   'P 1'
#
loop_
_entity.id
_entity.type
_entity.pdbx_description
1 polymer ?
#
loop_
_entity_poly.entity_id
_entity_poly.type
_entity_poly.pdbx_seq_one_letter_code
_entity_poly.pdbx_strand_id
1 'polypeptide(L)'
;AVLGTLGNGLLGQLSFNENTTASAIEIQQILSNMLTHKATFAAMEVSSHALVQHRVAALPFAASVFSNLSPDHLDYHGDMANYEIAKKSLFLDHESKNHIINVDDEVGQRWLPELPNAVAVSTSHQIPSGLQGAWLSAQKIQYHENGALIFFDSSWGKGELKSPLLGAFNVNNILLTLATLLALKYPLDALLKAASKLQPIPGRMEVFKKVGRPNVIVDYAHTPDGLKQALAASRMHCQGKLWCLFGCGGDRDKGKRPLMGKIAETLADQMVITDDNPRTESPK
;
A
#
# COMPACT_ATOMS: atom_id res chain seq x y z
N ALA A 1 14.82 -9.28 0.89
CA ALA A 1 15.16 -7.93 0.45
C ALA A 1 13.89 -7.12 0.23
N VAL A 2 13.98 -5.80 0.36
CA VAL A 2 12.92 -4.85 0.04
C VAL A 2 13.51 -3.82 -0.91
N LEU A 3 12.76 -3.45 -1.95
CA LEU A 3 13.10 -2.36 -2.85
C LEU A 3 11.90 -1.40 -2.94
N GLY A 4 12.06 -0.13 -2.62
CA GLY A 4 10.93 0.79 -2.59
C GLY A 4 11.28 2.20 -2.16
N THR A 5 10.28 3.00 -1.80
CA THR A 5 10.47 4.42 -1.46
C THR A 5 11.39 4.65 -0.26
N LEU A 6 11.43 3.71 0.69
CA LEU A 6 12.25 3.85 1.90
C LEU A 6 13.68 3.34 1.74
N GLY A 7 14.04 2.84 0.56
CA GLY A 7 15.36 2.28 0.31
C GLY A 7 15.32 0.87 -0.27
N ASN A 8 16.51 0.42 -0.67
CA ASN A 8 16.76 -0.89 -1.25
C ASN A 8 17.75 -1.66 -0.37
N GLY A 9 17.45 -2.91 -0.03
CA GLY A 9 18.38 -3.73 0.74
C GLY A 9 17.76 -4.93 1.46
N LEU A 10 18.54 -5.52 2.37
CA LEU A 10 18.03 -6.50 3.32
C LEU A 10 17.16 -5.77 4.38
N LEU A 11 16.22 -6.49 4.97
CA LEU A 11 15.42 -5.94 6.07
C LEU A 11 16.34 -5.49 7.21
N GLY A 12 16.17 -4.24 7.65
CA GLY A 12 17.02 -3.58 8.66
C GLY A 12 18.33 -2.99 8.12
N GLN A 13 18.62 -3.12 6.83
CA GLN A 13 19.83 -2.61 6.16
C GLN A 13 19.47 -2.01 4.80
N LEU A 14 18.57 -1.03 4.82
CA LEU A 14 18.13 -0.33 3.62
C LEU A 14 19.08 0.82 3.29
N SER A 15 19.50 0.89 2.03
CA SER A 15 20.22 2.03 1.49
C SER A 15 19.25 2.96 0.78
N PHE A 16 19.42 4.27 0.96
CA PHE A 16 18.60 5.28 0.31
C PHE A 16 18.64 5.15 -1.23
N ASN A 17 17.52 5.47 -1.87
CA ASN A 17 17.35 5.57 -3.31
C ASN A 17 16.51 6.80 -3.67
N GLU A 18 16.83 7.42 -4.81
CA GLU A 18 16.10 8.62 -5.26
C GLU A 18 14.70 8.30 -5.81
N ASN A 19 14.52 7.11 -6.37
CA ASN A 19 13.29 6.70 -7.05
C ASN A 19 12.67 5.49 -6.35
N THR A 20 11.35 5.48 -6.17
CA THR A 20 10.59 4.31 -5.65
C THR A 20 10.95 3.02 -6.39
N THR A 21 11.09 3.10 -7.71
CA THR A 21 11.53 1.99 -8.56
C THR A 21 12.76 2.46 -9.34
N ALA A 22 13.93 1.89 -9.08
CA ALA A 22 15.19 2.29 -9.72
C ALA A 22 15.19 2.00 -11.24
N SER A 23 16.24 2.45 -11.97
CA SER A 23 16.35 2.18 -13.41
C SER A 23 16.48 0.68 -13.72
N ALA A 24 16.26 0.30 -14.99
CA ALA A 24 16.35 -1.09 -15.43
C ALA A 24 17.70 -1.75 -15.10
N ILE A 25 18.79 -0.99 -15.19
CA ILE A 25 20.14 -1.49 -14.89
C ILE A 25 20.34 -1.60 -13.37
N GLU A 26 19.97 -0.56 -12.62
CA GLU A 26 20.16 -0.54 -11.16
C GLU A 26 19.37 -1.64 -10.46
N ILE A 27 18.14 -1.93 -10.90
CA ILE A 27 17.34 -3.00 -10.28
C ILE A 27 18.06 -4.36 -10.42
N GLN A 28 18.57 -4.67 -11.60
CA GLN A 28 19.32 -5.93 -11.82
C GLN A 28 20.58 -5.99 -10.96
N GLN A 29 21.31 -4.88 -10.83
CA GLN A 29 22.48 -4.78 -9.95
C GLN A 29 22.12 -4.98 -8.48
N ILE A 30 21.06 -4.32 -8.01
CA ILE A 30 20.55 -4.45 -6.63
C ILE A 30 20.15 -5.90 -6.36
N LEU A 31 19.35 -6.52 -7.23
CA LEU A 31 18.90 -7.91 -7.06
C LEU A 31 20.07 -8.90 -7.08
N SER A 32 21.03 -8.71 -7.99
CA SER A 32 22.26 -9.50 -8.03
C SER A 32 23.05 -9.37 -6.72
N ASN A 33 23.21 -8.16 -6.20
CA ASN A 33 23.86 -7.93 -4.91
C ASN A 33 23.06 -8.54 -3.74
N MET A 34 21.72 -8.55 -3.78
CA MET A 34 20.93 -9.22 -2.75
C MET A 34 21.14 -10.74 -2.79
N LEU A 35 21.32 -11.33 -3.98
CA LEU A 35 21.64 -12.75 -4.14
C LEU A 35 23.01 -13.10 -3.56
N THR A 36 24.04 -12.26 -3.77
CA THR A 36 25.36 -12.47 -3.14
C THR A 36 25.28 -12.44 -1.61
N HIS A 37 24.33 -11.67 -1.06
CA HIS A 37 23.99 -11.64 0.37
C HIS A 37 22.98 -12.71 0.81
N LYS A 38 22.75 -13.74 -0.03
CA LYS A 38 21.89 -14.91 0.23
C LYS A 38 20.41 -14.58 0.46
N ALA A 39 19.92 -13.45 -0.05
CA ALA A 39 18.48 -13.18 -0.06
C ALA A 39 17.77 -14.23 -0.94
N THR A 40 16.74 -14.87 -0.39
CA THR A 40 15.90 -15.85 -1.10
C THR A 40 14.53 -15.30 -1.47
N PHE A 41 14.20 -14.10 -1.01
CA PHE A 41 12.92 -13.44 -1.25
C PHE A 41 13.15 -11.94 -1.41
N ALA A 42 12.47 -11.32 -2.37
CA ALA A 42 12.43 -9.88 -2.56
C ALA A 42 10.98 -9.42 -2.77
N ALA A 43 10.60 -8.36 -2.07
CA ALA A 43 9.40 -7.58 -2.38
C ALA A 43 9.85 -6.24 -2.94
N MET A 44 9.22 -5.79 -4.04
CA MET A 44 9.55 -4.50 -4.63
C MET A 44 8.31 -3.67 -4.97
N GLU A 45 8.42 -2.37 -4.78
CA GLU A 45 7.43 -1.40 -5.27
C GLU A 45 7.65 -1.16 -6.77
N VAL A 46 6.58 -1.35 -7.56
CA VAL A 46 6.59 -1.12 -9.01
C VAL A 46 5.68 0.07 -9.33
N SER A 47 6.28 1.23 -9.55
CA SER A 47 5.54 2.46 -9.88
C SER A 47 4.98 2.42 -11.30
N SER A 48 3.91 3.18 -11.56
CA SER A 48 3.36 3.31 -12.93
C SER A 48 4.35 3.96 -13.90
N HIS A 49 5.18 4.88 -13.42
CA HIS A 49 6.28 5.47 -14.19
C HIS A 49 7.28 4.39 -14.61
N ALA A 50 7.61 3.46 -13.72
CA ALA A 50 8.53 2.37 -14.03
C ALA A 50 8.01 1.41 -15.09
N LEU A 51 6.70 1.16 -15.11
CA LEU A 51 6.04 0.32 -16.12
C LEU A 51 6.08 1.00 -17.49
N VAL A 52 5.68 2.28 -17.58
CA VAL A 52 5.74 3.06 -18.82
C VAL A 52 7.17 3.20 -19.34
N GLN A 53 8.16 3.29 -18.45
CA GLN A 53 9.57 3.43 -18.79
C GLN A 53 10.31 2.10 -18.91
N HIS A 54 9.60 0.97 -18.87
CA HIS A 54 10.17 -0.38 -19.01
C HIS A 54 11.28 -0.72 -18.00
N ARG A 55 11.29 -0.10 -16.81
CA ARG A 55 12.33 -0.32 -15.79
C ARG A 55 12.33 -1.75 -15.25
N VAL A 56 11.21 -2.46 -15.35
CA VAL A 56 11.04 -3.83 -14.83
C VAL A 56 10.75 -4.86 -15.93
N ALA A 57 10.90 -4.50 -17.20
CA ALA A 57 10.42 -5.30 -18.34
C ALA A 57 11.02 -6.72 -18.41
N ALA A 58 12.25 -6.91 -17.92
CA ALA A 58 12.95 -8.21 -17.96
C ALA A 58 12.88 -9.00 -16.64
N LEU A 59 12.10 -8.54 -15.65
CA LEU A 59 12.03 -9.21 -14.34
C LEU A 59 10.91 -10.24 -14.31
N PRO A 60 11.21 -11.50 -13.93
CA PRO A 60 10.17 -12.47 -13.64
C PRO A 60 9.64 -12.25 -12.22
N PHE A 61 8.32 -12.12 -12.08
CA PHE A 61 7.64 -11.96 -10.81
C PHE A 61 7.02 -13.29 -10.33
N ALA A 62 7.31 -13.66 -9.08
CA ALA A 62 6.62 -14.78 -8.45
C ALA A 62 5.15 -14.44 -8.18
N ALA A 63 4.85 -13.18 -7.91
CA ALA A 63 3.51 -12.64 -7.74
C ALA A 63 3.48 -11.13 -8.03
N SER A 64 2.36 -10.64 -8.58
CA SER A 64 2.04 -9.23 -8.74
C SER A 64 0.81 -8.90 -7.88
N VAL A 65 0.85 -7.77 -7.18
CA VAL A 65 -0.19 -7.37 -6.21
C VAL A 65 -0.76 -6.01 -6.56
N PHE A 66 -2.07 -5.92 -6.71
CA PHE A 66 -2.80 -4.67 -6.90
C PHE A 66 -3.49 -4.28 -5.59
N SER A 67 -3.12 -3.12 -5.05
CA SER A 67 -3.68 -2.58 -3.81
C SER A 67 -4.91 -1.71 -4.03
N ASN A 68 -4.81 -0.66 -4.84
CA ASN A 68 -5.90 0.24 -5.21
C ASN A 68 -5.44 1.18 -6.35
N LEU A 69 -6.40 1.96 -6.88
CA LEU A 69 -6.13 3.05 -7.80
C LEU A 69 -7.02 4.26 -7.51
N SER A 70 -6.39 5.39 -7.18
CA SER A 70 -7.05 6.69 -6.98
C SER A 70 -6.30 7.79 -7.74
N PRO A 71 -6.91 8.98 -7.94
CA PRO A 71 -6.25 10.09 -8.64
C PRO A 71 -4.90 10.46 -8.02
N ASP A 72 -3.85 10.24 -8.82
CA ASP A 72 -2.47 10.61 -8.55
C ASP A 72 -1.69 10.60 -9.86
N HIS A 73 -0.54 11.27 -9.90
CA HIS A 73 0.37 11.27 -11.06
C HIS A 73 -0.27 11.68 -12.41
N LEU A 74 -1.36 12.44 -12.37
CA LEU A 74 -2.06 12.90 -13.59
C LEU A 74 -1.24 13.93 -14.37
N ASP A 75 -0.30 14.60 -13.71
CA ASP A 75 0.73 15.41 -14.35
C ASP A 75 1.63 14.61 -15.31
N TYR A 76 1.79 13.30 -15.08
CA TYR A 76 2.57 12.40 -15.93
C TYR A 76 1.70 11.61 -16.91
N HIS A 77 0.60 11.02 -16.43
CA HIS A 77 -0.27 10.13 -17.23
C HIS A 77 -1.32 10.89 -18.05
N GLY A 78 -1.55 12.16 -17.76
CA GLY A 78 -2.60 12.99 -18.36
C GLY A 78 -3.98 12.73 -17.77
N ASP A 79 -4.39 11.46 -17.70
CA ASP A 79 -5.68 11.05 -17.17
C ASP A 79 -5.64 9.70 -16.42
N MET A 80 -6.77 9.37 -15.78
CA MET A 80 -6.92 8.12 -15.02
C MET A 80 -6.88 6.87 -15.90
N ALA A 81 -7.30 6.95 -17.15
CA ALA A 81 -7.35 5.79 -18.04
C ALA A 81 -5.93 5.34 -18.42
N ASN A 82 -5.07 6.29 -18.79
CA ASN A 82 -3.65 6.01 -19.05
C ASN A 82 -2.93 5.52 -17.79
N TYR A 83 -3.24 6.10 -16.63
CA TYR A 83 -2.66 5.66 -15.36
C TYR A 83 -3.06 4.22 -15.00
N GLU A 84 -4.33 3.86 -15.23
CA GLU A 84 -4.82 2.50 -15.05
C GLU A 84 -4.15 1.51 -16.01
N ILE A 85 -4.10 1.84 -17.31
CA ILE A 85 -3.44 1.01 -18.33
C ILE A 85 -1.98 0.75 -17.94
N ALA A 86 -1.26 1.80 -17.53
CA ALA A 86 0.12 1.68 -17.08
C ALA A 86 0.27 0.65 -15.96
N LYS A 87 -0.57 0.69 -14.91
CA LYS A 87 -0.50 -0.28 -13.81
C LYS A 87 -0.94 -1.69 -14.22
N LYS A 88 -1.97 -1.79 -15.08
CA LYS A 88 -2.50 -3.09 -15.54
C LYS A 88 -1.46 -3.89 -16.33
N SER A 89 -0.56 -3.21 -17.03
CA SER A 89 0.55 -3.84 -17.77
C SER A 89 1.41 -4.79 -16.91
N LEU A 90 1.51 -4.57 -15.59
CA LEU A 90 2.22 -5.48 -14.68
C LEU A 90 1.56 -6.88 -14.59
N PHE A 91 0.27 -6.98 -14.90
CA PHE A 91 -0.53 -8.20 -14.81
C PHE A 91 -0.78 -8.86 -16.17
N LEU A 92 -0.68 -8.09 -17.26
CA LEU A 92 -0.95 -8.58 -18.63
C LEU A 92 0.31 -8.75 -19.47
N ASP A 93 1.27 -7.82 -19.35
CA ASP A 93 2.41 -7.73 -20.26
C ASP A 93 3.73 -8.22 -19.65
N HIS A 94 3.77 -8.41 -18.32
CA HIS A 94 4.95 -8.85 -17.58
C HIS A 94 4.81 -10.30 -17.11
N GLU A 95 5.92 -11.03 -17.03
CA GLU A 95 5.93 -12.38 -16.50
C GLU A 95 5.59 -12.35 -15.00
N SER A 96 4.40 -12.83 -14.65
CA SER A 96 3.97 -13.00 -13.25
C SER A 96 3.16 -14.28 -13.08
N LYS A 97 3.48 -15.06 -12.04
CA LYS A 97 2.85 -16.37 -11.82
C LYS A 97 1.54 -16.29 -11.05
N ASN A 98 1.42 -15.33 -10.14
CA ASN A 98 0.26 -15.17 -9.27
C ASN A 98 -0.19 -13.71 -9.30
N HIS A 99 -1.47 -13.46 -9.53
CA HIS A 99 -2.05 -12.12 -9.47
C HIS A 99 -2.91 -12.01 -8.22
N ILE A 100 -2.64 -11.03 -7.38
CA ILE A 100 -3.42 -10.77 -6.15
C ILE A 100 -4.08 -9.42 -6.32
N ILE A 101 -5.42 -9.40 -6.28
CA ILE A 101 -6.21 -8.22 -6.63
C ILE A 101 -7.10 -7.84 -5.44
N ASN A 102 -6.98 -6.60 -4.98
CA ASN A 102 -7.97 -6.02 -4.08
C ASN A 102 -9.28 -5.79 -4.84
N VAL A 103 -10.36 -6.47 -4.43
CA VAL A 103 -11.70 -6.33 -5.04
C VAL A 103 -12.63 -5.38 -4.28
N ASP A 104 -12.15 -4.77 -3.20
CA ASP A 104 -12.85 -3.61 -2.62
C ASP A 104 -12.65 -2.34 -3.47
N ASP A 105 -11.69 -2.37 -4.41
CA ASP A 105 -11.43 -1.30 -5.37
C ASP A 105 -12.14 -1.58 -6.71
N GLU A 106 -12.82 -0.58 -7.26
CA GLU A 106 -13.61 -0.70 -8.50
C GLU A 106 -12.74 -1.11 -9.71
N VAL A 107 -11.49 -0.64 -9.78
CA VAL A 107 -10.55 -1.03 -10.84
C VAL A 107 -10.18 -2.50 -10.68
N GLY A 108 -9.94 -2.94 -9.44
CA GLY A 108 -9.69 -4.34 -9.14
C GLY A 108 -10.85 -5.26 -9.53
N GLN A 109 -12.09 -4.84 -9.26
CA GLN A 109 -13.29 -5.57 -9.70
C GLN A 109 -13.37 -5.67 -11.22
N ARG A 110 -13.03 -4.61 -11.96
CA ARG A 110 -13.01 -4.61 -13.43
C ARG A 110 -11.91 -5.48 -14.02
N TRP A 111 -10.76 -5.58 -13.37
CA TRP A 111 -9.64 -6.40 -13.87
C TRP A 111 -9.83 -7.89 -13.63
N LEU A 112 -10.56 -8.27 -12.58
CA LEU A 112 -10.70 -9.65 -12.14
C LEU A 112 -11.21 -10.61 -13.23
N PRO A 113 -12.21 -10.27 -14.07
CA PRO A 113 -12.65 -11.12 -15.19
C PRO A 113 -11.59 -11.36 -16.27
N GLU A 114 -10.63 -10.45 -16.42
CA GLU A 114 -9.52 -10.56 -17.38
C GLU A 114 -8.36 -11.40 -16.83
N LEU A 115 -8.38 -11.71 -15.53
CA LEU A 115 -7.35 -12.45 -14.82
C LEU A 115 -7.97 -13.68 -14.12
N PRO A 116 -8.38 -14.74 -14.86
CA PRO A 116 -9.22 -15.82 -14.33
C PRO A 116 -8.60 -16.60 -13.16
N ASN A 117 -7.26 -16.65 -13.09
CA ASN A 117 -6.53 -17.33 -12.01
C ASN A 117 -6.09 -16.38 -10.88
N ALA A 118 -6.54 -15.13 -10.90
CA ALA A 118 -6.19 -14.16 -9.85
C ALA A 118 -6.83 -14.52 -8.51
N VAL A 119 -6.12 -14.16 -7.44
CA VAL A 119 -6.60 -14.24 -6.07
C VAL A 119 -7.36 -12.96 -5.75
N ALA A 120 -8.65 -13.08 -5.46
CA ALA A 120 -9.47 -11.96 -5.01
C ALA A 120 -9.30 -11.72 -3.49
N VAL A 121 -9.06 -10.48 -3.08
CA VAL A 121 -8.90 -10.09 -1.67
C VAL A 121 -9.89 -8.99 -1.32
N SER A 122 -10.63 -9.17 -0.22
CA SER A 122 -11.61 -8.20 0.26
C SER A 122 -11.59 -8.05 1.78
N THR A 123 -11.74 -6.82 2.27
CA THR A 123 -11.98 -6.47 3.68
C THR A 123 -13.46 -6.29 4.00
N SER A 124 -14.32 -6.22 2.98
CA SER A 124 -15.74 -5.88 3.09
C SER A 124 -16.69 -7.09 2.98
N HIS A 125 -16.16 -8.32 3.02
CA HIS A 125 -16.90 -9.59 2.84
C HIS A 125 -17.44 -9.83 1.42
N GLN A 126 -17.10 -8.98 0.46
CA GLN A 126 -17.66 -9.05 -0.89
C GLN A 126 -16.67 -9.72 -1.83
N ILE A 127 -16.73 -11.04 -1.89
CA ILE A 127 -16.04 -11.81 -2.92
C ILE A 127 -17.01 -12.04 -4.09
N PRO A 128 -16.66 -11.62 -5.32
CA PRO A 128 -17.50 -11.85 -6.50
C PRO A 128 -17.88 -13.33 -6.67
N SER A 129 -19.16 -13.60 -6.92
CA SER A 129 -19.65 -14.96 -7.20
C SER A 129 -19.09 -15.49 -8.52
N GLY A 130 -18.84 -16.80 -8.61
CA GLY A 130 -18.38 -17.44 -9.85
C GLY A 130 -16.88 -17.27 -10.13
N LEU A 131 -16.10 -16.84 -9.12
CA LEU A 131 -14.65 -16.81 -9.21
C LEU A 131 -14.06 -18.20 -9.48
N GLN A 132 -13.17 -18.26 -10.47
CA GLN A 132 -12.38 -19.45 -10.77
C GLN A 132 -11.11 -19.51 -9.91
N GLY A 133 -10.51 -18.35 -9.64
CA GLY A 133 -9.33 -18.21 -8.80
C GLY A 133 -9.63 -18.37 -7.30
N ALA A 134 -8.56 -18.41 -6.52
CA ALA A 134 -8.65 -18.43 -5.06
C ALA A 134 -9.12 -17.08 -4.50
N TRP A 135 -9.47 -17.05 -3.22
CA TRP A 135 -9.96 -15.84 -2.58
C TRP A 135 -9.59 -15.80 -1.10
N LEU A 136 -9.56 -14.59 -0.55
CA LEU A 136 -9.41 -14.31 0.87
C LEU A 136 -10.30 -13.13 1.25
N SER A 137 -11.10 -13.29 2.31
CA SER A 137 -12.02 -12.24 2.73
C SER A 137 -12.15 -12.12 4.24
N ALA A 138 -12.10 -10.89 4.75
CA ALA A 138 -12.38 -10.63 6.15
C ALA A 138 -13.83 -11.03 6.52
N GLN A 139 -13.93 -11.82 7.59
CA GLN A 139 -15.01 -12.22 8.53
C GLN A 139 -15.59 -11.17 9.47
N LYS A 140 -14.69 -10.38 10.01
CA LYS A 140 -14.95 -9.43 11.08
C LYS A 140 -13.65 -8.73 11.36
N ILE A 141 -13.71 -7.42 11.52
CA ILE A 141 -12.55 -6.63 11.90
C ILE A 141 -12.89 -5.89 13.18
N GLN A 142 -12.06 -6.08 14.20
CA GLN A 142 -12.17 -5.36 15.47
C GLN A 142 -10.94 -4.48 15.63
N TYR A 143 -11.13 -3.17 15.44
CA TYR A 143 -10.09 -2.18 15.66
C TYR A 143 -9.93 -1.90 17.15
N HIS A 144 -8.69 -1.73 17.60
CA HIS A 144 -8.36 -1.34 18.98
C HIS A 144 -7.12 -0.44 18.99
N GLU A 145 -6.83 0.15 20.14
CA GLU A 145 -5.75 1.14 20.33
C GLU A 145 -4.32 0.68 19.96
N ASN A 146 -4.12 -0.62 19.78
CA ASN A 146 -2.83 -1.27 19.52
C ASN A 146 -2.84 -2.09 18.22
N GLY A 147 -3.83 -1.89 17.34
CA GLY A 147 -3.92 -2.59 16.06
C GLY A 147 -5.33 -3.07 15.71
N ALA A 148 -5.41 -4.26 15.12
CA ALA A 148 -6.66 -4.87 14.70
C ALA A 148 -6.65 -6.40 14.90
N LEU A 149 -7.81 -6.93 15.30
CA LEU A 149 -8.12 -8.35 15.25
C LEU A 149 -8.97 -8.63 14.02
N ILE A 150 -8.47 -9.48 13.12
CA ILE A 150 -9.07 -9.76 11.81
C ILE A 150 -9.43 -11.24 11.75
N PHE A 151 -10.72 -11.53 11.72
CA PHE A 151 -11.23 -12.86 11.38
C PHE A 151 -11.38 -12.91 9.86
N PHE A 152 -11.00 -14.01 9.22
CA PHE A 152 -11.11 -14.16 7.77
C PHE A 152 -11.42 -15.60 7.37
N ASP A 153 -12.01 -15.74 6.18
CA ASP A 153 -12.18 -16.99 5.46
C ASP A 153 -11.41 -16.90 4.14
N SER A 154 -10.93 -18.03 3.64
CA SER A 154 -10.18 -18.08 2.38
C SER A 154 -10.24 -19.47 1.75
N SER A 155 -9.79 -19.57 0.50
CA SER A 155 -9.57 -20.86 -0.18
C SER A 155 -8.53 -21.76 0.50
N TRP A 156 -7.71 -21.21 1.41
CA TRP A 156 -6.71 -21.94 2.20
C TRP A 156 -7.17 -22.26 3.63
N GLY A 157 -8.43 -21.95 3.96
CA GLY A 157 -8.98 -22.10 5.29
C GLY A 157 -9.30 -20.78 5.98
N LYS A 158 -9.86 -20.88 7.18
CA LYS A 158 -10.26 -19.77 8.02
C LYS A 158 -9.23 -19.49 9.10
N GLY A 159 -9.19 -18.27 9.61
CA GLY A 159 -8.27 -17.92 10.69
C GLY A 159 -8.57 -16.62 11.41
N GLU A 160 -7.77 -16.40 12.45
CA GLU A 160 -7.73 -15.19 13.25
C GLU A 160 -6.32 -14.60 13.14
N LEU A 161 -6.23 -13.36 12.65
CA LEU A 161 -4.99 -12.63 12.49
C LEU A 161 -4.95 -11.44 13.46
N LYS A 162 -3.90 -11.41 14.29
CA LYS A 162 -3.61 -10.31 15.21
C LYS A 162 -2.58 -9.39 14.57
N SER A 163 -3.01 -8.19 14.22
CA SER A 163 -2.16 -7.15 13.61
C SER A 163 -1.85 -6.06 14.63
N PRO A 164 -0.59 -5.62 14.76
CA PRO A 164 -0.24 -4.40 15.50
C PRO A 164 -0.40 -3.12 14.66
N LEU A 165 -0.74 -3.22 13.38
CA LEU A 165 -0.85 -2.07 12.47
C LEU A 165 -2.21 -1.37 12.61
N LEU A 166 -2.19 -0.05 12.61
CA LEU A 166 -3.40 0.78 12.77
C LEU A 166 -4.03 1.14 11.42
N GLY A 167 -5.36 1.27 11.42
CA GLY A 167 -6.12 1.76 10.27
C GLY A 167 -6.63 0.66 9.32
N ALA A 168 -7.79 0.91 8.72
CA ALA A 168 -8.46 -0.02 7.81
C ALA A 168 -7.64 -0.34 6.56
N PHE A 169 -6.92 0.65 6.03
CA PHE A 169 -6.04 0.43 4.87
C PHE A 169 -4.89 -0.53 5.17
N ASN A 170 -4.38 -0.57 6.41
CA ASN A 170 -3.37 -1.56 6.80
C ASN A 170 -3.97 -2.96 6.93
N VAL A 171 -5.26 -3.10 7.27
CA VAL A 171 -5.95 -4.39 7.19
C VAL A 171 -5.95 -4.88 5.74
N ASN A 172 -6.31 -4.03 4.78
CA ASN A 172 -6.24 -4.37 3.35
C ASN A 172 -4.82 -4.81 2.94
N ASN A 173 -3.79 -4.01 3.29
CA ASN A 173 -2.40 -4.33 2.97
C ASN A 173 -1.95 -5.69 3.55
N ILE A 174 -2.38 -6.00 4.78
CA ILE A 174 -2.07 -7.27 5.43
C ILE A 174 -2.79 -8.43 4.73
N LEU A 175 -4.06 -8.28 4.38
CA LEU A 175 -4.81 -9.33 3.70
C LEU A 175 -4.25 -9.60 2.30
N LEU A 176 -3.85 -8.56 1.57
CA LEU A 176 -3.14 -8.70 0.30
C LEU A 176 -1.83 -9.47 0.48
N THR A 177 -1.03 -9.11 1.48
CA THR A 177 0.23 -9.78 1.81
C THR A 177 0.00 -11.25 2.19
N LEU A 178 -1.00 -11.53 3.02
CA LEU A 178 -1.38 -12.87 3.44
C LEU A 178 -1.77 -13.72 2.23
N ALA A 179 -2.64 -13.21 1.36
CA ALA A 179 -3.05 -13.87 0.13
C ALA A 179 -1.86 -14.14 -0.81
N THR A 180 -0.94 -13.19 -0.96
CA THR A 180 0.29 -13.39 -1.72
C THR A 180 1.13 -14.52 -1.18
N LEU A 181 1.40 -14.54 0.13
CA LEU A 181 2.23 -15.59 0.75
C LEU A 181 1.53 -16.96 0.70
N LEU A 182 0.21 -17.02 0.84
CA LEU A 182 -0.56 -18.27 0.67
C LEU A 182 -0.52 -18.78 -0.78
N ALA A 183 -0.63 -17.89 -1.77
CA ALA A 183 -0.48 -18.25 -3.18
C ALA A 183 0.92 -18.82 -3.48
N LEU A 184 1.95 -18.25 -2.83
CA LEU A 184 3.34 -18.74 -2.84
C LEU A 184 3.59 -19.97 -1.95
N LYS A 185 2.53 -20.60 -1.43
CA LYS A 185 2.53 -21.87 -0.67
C LYS A 185 3.20 -21.80 0.71
N TYR A 186 3.31 -20.62 1.31
CA TYR A 186 3.68 -20.52 2.73
C TYR A 186 2.52 -21.04 3.60
N PRO A 187 2.80 -21.83 4.66
CA PRO A 187 1.76 -22.47 5.45
C PRO A 187 1.00 -21.45 6.31
N LEU A 188 -0.34 -21.53 6.28
CA LEU A 188 -1.22 -20.59 6.96
C LEU A 188 -0.87 -20.40 8.44
N ASP A 189 -0.68 -21.49 9.18
CA ASP A 189 -0.36 -21.44 10.61
C ASP A 189 0.93 -20.68 10.92
N ALA A 190 1.94 -20.75 10.04
CA ALA A 190 3.18 -20.00 10.22
C ALA A 190 2.95 -18.49 9.99
N LEU A 191 2.14 -18.14 8.99
CA LEU A 191 1.78 -16.76 8.68
C LEU A 191 0.96 -16.13 9.82
N LEU A 192 -0.01 -16.85 10.38
CA LEU A 192 -0.79 -16.38 11.53
C LEU A 192 0.09 -16.12 12.76
N LYS A 193 1.05 -17.02 13.04
CA LYS A 193 2.03 -16.82 14.12
C LYS A 193 2.94 -15.61 13.86
N ALA A 194 3.34 -15.38 12.61
CA ALA A 194 4.21 -14.26 12.24
C ALA A 194 3.50 -12.90 12.27
N ALA A 195 2.20 -12.85 11.97
CA ALA A 195 1.43 -11.61 11.85
C ALA A 195 1.50 -10.71 13.10
N SER A 196 1.48 -11.32 14.28
CA SER A 196 1.60 -10.60 15.57
C SER A 196 2.95 -9.89 15.77
N LYS A 197 3.97 -10.22 14.97
CA LYS A 197 5.33 -9.68 15.06
C LYS A 197 5.60 -8.59 14.02
N LEU A 198 4.64 -8.30 13.14
CA LEU A 198 4.75 -7.21 12.17
C LEU A 198 5.07 -5.90 12.88
N GLN A 199 5.83 -5.04 12.23
CA GLN A 199 6.16 -3.71 12.74
C GLN A 199 5.57 -2.66 11.80
N PRO A 200 5.12 -1.50 12.33
CA PRO A 200 4.78 -0.36 11.51
C PRO A 200 5.96 0.03 10.61
N ILE A 201 5.63 0.51 9.42
CA ILE A 201 6.63 1.05 8.51
C ILE A 201 6.91 2.50 8.91
N PRO A 202 8.18 2.94 8.98
CA PRO A 202 8.51 4.33 9.30
C PRO A 202 7.74 5.32 8.44
N GLY A 203 7.13 6.33 9.06
CA GLY A 203 6.29 7.31 8.38
C GLY A 203 5.00 6.77 7.76
N ARG A 204 4.48 5.62 8.21
CA ARG A 204 3.15 5.07 7.84
C ARG A 204 2.35 4.73 9.10
N MET A 205 1.46 5.63 9.50
CA MET A 205 0.75 5.60 10.79
C MET A 205 1.67 5.33 11.97
N GLU A 206 2.85 5.95 11.95
CA GLU A 206 3.84 5.79 13.00
C GLU A 206 3.42 6.60 14.23
N VAL A 207 3.14 5.90 15.34
CA VAL A 207 2.58 6.52 16.54
C VAL A 207 3.67 6.77 17.57
N PHE A 208 3.82 8.04 17.94
CA PHE A 208 4.66 8.50 19.03
C PHE A 208 3.79 8.83 20.25
N LYS A 209 4.00 8.11 21.35
CA LYS A 209 3.28 8.30 22.62
C LYS A 209 4.26 8.81 23.68
N LYS A 210 3.84 9.83 24.45
CA LYS A 210 4.57 10.31 25.62
C LYS A 210 3.58 10.71 26.72
N VAL A 211 3.82 10.24 27.94
CA VAL A 211 2.95 10.55 29.10
C VAL A 211 2.80 12.06 29.27
N GLY A 212 1.55 12.52 29.44
CA GLY A 212 1.22 13.94 29.58
C GLY A 212 1.35 14.78 28.31
N ARG A 213 1.49 14.15 27.14
CA ARG A 213 1.54 14.80 25.82
C ARG A 213 0.48 14.18 24.88
N PRO A 214 0.03 14.92 23.86
CA PRO A 214 -0.82 14.33 22.82
C PRO A 214 -0.05 13.23 22.08
N ASN A 215 -0.79 12.23 21.57
CA ASN A 215 -0.24 11.26 20.62
C ASN A 215 0.08 12.00 19.32
N VAL A 216 1.24 11.71 18.74
CA VAL A 216 1.63 12.23 17.42
C VAL A 216 1.65 11.06 16.44
N ILE A 217 0.99 11.22 15.30
CA ILE A 217 0.96 10.22 14.23
C ILE A 217 1.66 10.85 13.03
N VAL A 218 2.70 10.19 12.52
CA VAL A 218 3.39 10.57 11.29
C VAL A 218 2.96 9.61 10.18
N ASP A 219 2.45 10.17 9.08
CA ASP A 219 2.00 9.42 7.92
C ASP A 219 2.40 10.13 6.61
N TYR A 220 2.54 9.35 5.53
CA TYR A 220 2.98 9.80 4.21
C TYR A 220 1.82 10.12 3.24
N ALA A 221 0.59 10.13 3.74
CA ALA A 221 -0.59 10.55 3.01
C ALA A 221 -0.39 11.91 2.33
N HIS A 222 -0.19 11.88 1.01
CA HIS A 222 0.01 13.07 0.16
C HIS A 222 -0.97 13.11 -1.04
N THR A 223 -1.96 12.21 -1.03
CA THR A 223 -3.08 12.17 -1.97
C THR A 223 -4.39 12.41 -1.20
N PRO A 224 -5.48 12.85 -1.87
CA PRO A 224 -6.77 13.04 -1.21
C PRO A 224 -7.26 11.77 -0.49
N ASP A 225 -7.19 10.61 -1.16
CA ASP A 225 -7.61 9.35 -0.56
C ASP A 225 -6.71 8.96 0.62
N GLY A 226 -5.39 9.04 0.46
CA GLY A 226 -4.45 8.77 1.56
C GLY A 226 -4.73 9.61 2.80
N LEU A 227 -4.96 10.91 2.62
CA LEU A 227 -5.26 11.83 3.74
C LEU A 227 -6.58 11.48 4.42
N LYS A 228 -7.62 11.18 3.63
CA LYS A 228 -8.92 10.73 4.14
C LYS A 228 -8.78 9.48 5.00
N GLN A 229 -8.06 8.48 4.51
CA GLN A 229 -7.85 7.21 5.20
C GLN A 229 -7.03 7.40 6.49
N ALA A 230 -5.96 8.19 6.45
CA ALA A 230 -5.14 8.50 7.62
C ALA A 230 -5.93 9.23 8.71
N LEU A 231 -6.75 10.22 8.35
CA LEU A 231 -7.59 10.95 9.31
C LEU A 231 -8.70 10.09 9.89
N ALA A 232 -9.36 9.28 9.06
CA ALA A 232 -10.38 8.33 9.52
C ALA A 232 -9.79 7.30 10.50
N ALA A 233 -8.61 6.75 10.19
CA ALA A 233 -7.88 5.85 11.07
C ALA A 233 -7.49 6.54 12.39
N SER A 234 -6.94 7.76 12.30
CA SER A 234 -6.51 8.53 13.47
C SER A 234 -7.68 8.87 14.39
N ARG A 235 -8.86 9.20 13.83
CA ARG A 235 -10.06 9.51 14.61
C ARG A 235 -10.50 8.34 15.49
N MET A 236 -10.42 7.10 14.98
CA MET A 236 -10.76 5.91 15.78
C MET A 236 -9.90 5.76 17.05
N HIS A 237 -8.74 6.40 17.09
CA HIS A 237 -7.80 6.36 18.22
C HIS A 237 -7.70 7.70 18.98
N CYS A 238 -8.56 8.68 18.66
CA CYS A 238 -8.53 10.00 19.26
C CYS A 238 -9.82 10.28 20.04
N GLN A 239 -9.72 10.33 21.37
CA GLN A 239 -10.83 10.72 22.25
C GLN A 239 -10.94 12.25 22.42
N GLY A 240 -9.93 13.00 21.98
CA GLY A 240 -9.86 14.46 22.10
C GLY A 240 -9.96 15.15 20.75
N LYS A 241 -9.28 16.29 20.62
CA LYS A 241 -9.18 17.03 19.36
C LYS A 241 -8.16 16.38 18.43
N LEU A 242 -8.56 16.07 17.20
CA LEU A 242 -7.69 15.64 16.11
C LEU A 242 -7.16 16.85 15.34
N TRP A 243 -5.84 16.98 15.29
CA TRP A 243 -5.15 18.02 14.53
C TRP A 243 -4.54 17.40 13.28
N CYS A 244 -4.67 18.09 12.14
CA CYS A 244 -4.07 17.71 10.87
C CYS A 244 -3.09 18.78 10.42
N LEU A 245 -1.78 18.46 10.46
CA LEU A 245 -0.71 19.27 9.88
C LEU A 245 -0.33 18.66 8.54
N PHE A 246 -0.49 19.38 7.43
CA PHE A 246 -0.10 18.87 6.10
C PHE A 246 0.24 19.99 5.12
N GLY A 247 0.91 19.60 4.03
CA GLY A 247 1.23 20.44 2.88
C GLY A 247 0.98 19.72 1.56
N CYS A 248 1.27 20.38 0.44
CA CYS A 248 1.23 19.80 -0.90
C CYS A 248 2.52 20.12 -1.64
N GLY A 249 3.13 19.14 -2.30
CA GLY A 249 4.34 19.37 -3.09
C GLY A 249 4.08 20.30 -4.28
N GLY A 250 4.99 21.24 -4.52
CA GLY A 250 5.00 22.08 -5.72
C GLY A 250 5.46 21.31 -6.96
N ASP A 251 5.21 21.85 -8.16
CA ASP A 251 5.49 21.24 -9.46
C ASP A 251 4.90 19.82 -9.59
N ARG A 252 3.69 19.66 -9.05
CA ARG A 252 2.88 18.42 -9.04
C ARG A 252 1.41 18.77 -9.24
N ASP A 253 0.57 17.74 -9.35
CA ASP A 253 -0.88 17.87 -9.50
C ASP A 253 -1.48 18.96 -8.58
N LYS A 254 -1.97 20.03 -9.19
CA LYS A 254 -2.63 21.15 -8.50
C LYS A 254 -4.09 20.84 -8.17
N GLY A 255 -4.72 19.94 -8.91
CA GLY A 255 -6.13 19.55 -8.74
C GLY A 255 -6.41 18.90 -7.39
N LYS A 256 -5.42 18.21 -6.81
CA LYS A 256 -5.58 17.58 -5.48
C LYS A 256 -5.57 18.55 -4.30
N ARG A 257 -4.98 19.74 -4.44
CA ARG A 257 -4.80 20.72 -3.34
C ARG A 257 -6.13 21.13 -2.68
N PRO A 258 -7.15 21.62 -3.42
CA PRO A 258 -8.45 21.97 -2.82
C PRO A 258 -9.17 20.75 -2.23
N LEU A 259 -8.99 19.56 -2.82
CA LEU A 259 -9.60 18.32 -2.32
C LEU A 259 -9.02 17.94 -0.95
N MET A 260 -7.69 18.00 -0.80
CA MET A 260 -7.02 17.70 0.47
C MET A 260 -7.41 18.71 1.57
N GLY A 261 -7.49 20.00 1.24
CA GLY A 261 -7.97 21.03 2.18
C GLY A 261 -9.38 20.74 2.70
N LYS A 262 -10.32 20.43 1.79
CA LYS A 262 -11.70 20.06 2.15
C LYS A 262 -11.76 18.81 3.04
N ILE A 263 -10.94 17.80 2.74
CA ILE A 263 -10.88 16.56 3.54
C ILE A 263 -10.38 16.84 4.95
N ALA A 264 -9.28 17.61 5.08
CA ALA A 264 -8.74 17.98 6.38
C ALA A 264 -9.73 18.80 7.21
N GLU A 265 -10.38 19.80 6.60
CA GLU A 265 -11.43 20.60 7.24
C GLU A 265 -12.62 19.73 7.71
N THR A 266 -12.99 18.71 6.95
CA THR A 266 -14.14 17.85 7.27
C THR A 266 -13.83 16.84 8.38
N LEU A 267 -12.63 16.27 8.41
CA LEU A 267 -12.30 15.11 9.26
C LEU A 267 -11.46 15.46 10.50
N ALA A 268 -10.72 16.57 10.46
CA ALA A 268 -9.94 17.05 11.60
C ALA A 268 -10.69 18.18 12.34
N ASP A 269 -10.44 18.30 13.64
CA ASP A 269 -11.01 19.40 14.43
C ASP A 269 -10.23 20.70 14.24
N GLN A 270 -8.96 20.58 13.87
CA GLN A 270 -8.05 21.70 13.56
C GLN A 270 -7.16 21.31 12.38
N MET A 271 -6.98 22.24 11.45
CA MET A 271 -6.08 22.10 10.30
C MET A 271 -4.97 23.12 10.39
N VAL A 272 -3.74 22.67 10.16
CA VAL A 272 -2.55 23.51 10.01
C VAL A 272 -1.97 23.25 8.64
N ILE A 273 -2.01 24.26 7.77
CA ILE A 273 -1.42 24.19 6.44
C ILE A 273 0.02 24.67 6.53
N THR A 274 0.92 23.90 5.94
CA THR A 274 2.35 24.22 5.90
C THR A 274 2.97 23.79 4.58
N ASP A 275 4.25 24.05 4.42
CA ASP A 275 5.01 23.65 3.25
C ASP A 275 5.29 22.14 3.31
N ASP A 276 5.14 21.45 2.16
CA ASP A 276 5.72 20.12 1.95
C ASP A 276 7.09 20.32 1.24
N ASN A 277 7.22 19.86 0.00
CA ASN A 277 8.35 20.14 -0.88
C ASN A 277 7.91 21.20 -1.91
N PRO A 278 8.17 22.51 -1.67
CA PRO A 278 7.69 23.57 -2.57
C PRO A 278 8.32 23.53 -3.96
N ARG A 279 9.49 22.87 -4.10
CA ARG A 279 10.28 22.84 -5.35
C ARG A 279 10.49 24.25 -5.91
N THR A 280 10.03 24.52 -7.12
CA THR A 280 10.19 25.84 -7.76
C THR A 280 8.94 26.70 -7.65
N GLU A 281 7.85 26.20 -7.07
CA GLU A 281 6.64 26.99 -6.82
C GLU A 281 6.82 27.92 -5.60
N SER A 282 6.06 29.02 -5.60
CA SER A 282 5.85 29.83 -4.40
C SER A 282 5.28 28.95 -3.28
N PRO A 283 5.83 28.98 -2.06
CA PRO A 283 5.23 28.31 -0.91
C PRO A 283 3.82 28.81 -0.56
N LYS A 284 3.50 30.06 -0.91
CA LYS A 284 2.17 30.68 -0.71
C LYS A 284 1.27 30.53 -1.92
#